data_AF-A0A183JN11-F1
#
_entry.id   AF-A0A183JN11-F1
#
_cell.length_a   1.000
_cell.length_b   1.000
_cell.length_c   1.000
_cell.angle_alpha   90.00
_cell.angle_beta   90.00
_cell.angle_gamma   90.00
#
_symmetry.space_group_name_H-M   'P 1'
#
loop_
_entity.id
_entity.type
_entity.pdbx_description
1 polymer ?
#
loop_
_entity_poly.entity_id
_entity_poly.type
_entity_poly.pdbx_seq_one_letter_code
_entity_poly.pdbx_strand_id
1 'polypeptide(L)'
;MYRILLFLCYLLYCVYIQLKRQARLRREFIYRRSIEVRDAENEKKKKMLKVALAEGKVLPKEIQEGALQLNEELDWSDDGGEGVANYQDDEYLWAGTEDPRVVITTSRSPSSKLKEFAKELRFLIPNAAKINRGNYLNKNLLEACLAKQVCEFLTHLILFTEKSQ
;
A
#
# COMPACT_ATOMS: atom_id res chain seq x y z
N MET A 1 -17.84 8.12 -37.89
CA MET A 1 -16.39 7.96 -37.70
C MET A 1 -15.81 8.90 -36.63
N TYR A 2 -16.03 10.22 -36.71
CA TYR A 2 -15.50 11.18 -35.71
C TYR A 2 -15.92 10.95 -34.26
N ARG A 3 -17.17 10.53 -34.01
CA ARG A 3 -17.65 10.16 -32.66
C ARG A 3 -16.86 9.01 -32.02
N ILE A 4 -16.44 8.02 -32.82
CA ILE A 4 -15.66 6.87 -32.34
C ILE A 4 -14.22 7.30 -32.06
N LEU A 5 -13.64 8.15 -32.92
CA LEU A 5 -12.30 8.70 -32.70
C LEU A 5 -12.23 9.60 -31.45
N LEU A 6 -13.22 10.48 -31.24
CA LEU A 6 -13.33 11.31 -30.05
C LEU A 6 -13.47 10.46 -28.78
N PHE A 7 -14.27 9.40 -28.83
CA PHE A 7 -14.44 8.48 -27.71
C PHE A 7 -13.14 7.73 -27.37
N LEU A 8 -12.43 7.21 -28.37
CA LEU A 8 -11.12 6.57 -28.18
C LEU A 8 -10.08 7.55 -27.62
N CYS A 9 -10.05 8.79 -28.12
CA CYS A 9 -9.14 9.83 -27.63
C CYS A 9 -9.41 10.19 -26.16
N TYR A 10 -10.68 10.34 -25.79
CA TYR A 10 -11.08 10.60 -24.40
C TYR A 10 -10.70 9.44 -23.47
N LEU A 11 -10.89 8.20 -23.93
CA LEU A 11 -10.58 6.99 -23.16
C LEU A 11 -9.06 6.87 -22.94
N LEU A 12 -8.25 7.12 -23.97
CA LEU A 12 -6.79 7.16 -23.86
C LEU A 12 -6.30 8.27 -22.92
N TYR A 13 -6.90 9.46 -22.99
CA TYR A 13 -6.57 10.58 -22.11
C TYR A 13 -6.92 10.29 -20.64
N CYS A 14 -8.08 9.68 -20.40
CA CYS A 14 -8.52 9.27 -19.07
C CYS A 14 -7.55 8.26 -18.44
N VAL A 15 -7.17 7.22 -19.19
CA VAL A 15 -6.19 6.21 -18.74
C VAL A 15 -4.82 6.84 -18.43
N TYR A 16 -4.36 7.77 -19.28
CA TYR A 16 -3.09 8.47 -19.07
C TYR A 16 -3.08 9.31 -17.78
N ILE A 17 -4.18 10.04 -17.50
CA ILE A 17 -4.32 10.81 -16.26
C ILE A 17 -4.30 9.88 -15.04
N GLN A 18 -4.99 8.74 -15.11
CA GLN A 18 -5.05 7.79 -14.00
C GLN A 18 -3.67 7.21 -13.65
N LEU A 19 -2.87 6.84 -14.66
CA LEU A 19 -1.50 6.35 -14.46
C LEU A 19 -0.59 7.42 -13.81
N LYS A 20 -0.71 8.68 -14.24
CA LYS A 20 0.02 9.80 -13.62
C LYS A 20 -0.41 10.07 -12.18
N ARG A 21 -1.72 10.01 -11.91
CA ARG A 21 -2.27 10.16 -10.56
C ARG A 21 -1.72 9.08 -9.63
N GLN A 22 -1.73 7.81 -10.04
CA GLN A 22 -1.17 6.72 -9.24
C GLN A 22 0.33 6.88 -8.98
N ALA A 23 1.12 7.26 -10.00
CA ALA A 23 2.55 7.51 -9.83
C ALA A 23 2.84 8.70 -8.89
N ARG A 24 1.99 9.74 -8.90
CA ARG A 24 2.06 10.85 -7.96
C ARG A 24 1.76 10.39 -6.53
N LEU A 25 0.62 9.73 -6.32
CA LEU A 25 0.22 9.21 -5.00
C LEU A 25 1.27 8.28 -4.40
N ARG A 26 1.88 7.40 -5.20
CA ARG A 26 2.97 6.52 -4.75
C ARG A 26 4.20 7.31 -4.28
N ARG A 27 4.57 8.39 -4.99
CA ARG A 27 5.70 9.25 -4.57
C ARG A 27 5.40 10.02 -3.29
N GLU A 28 4.19 10.57 -3.18
CA GLU A 28 3.72 11.24 -1.97
C GLU A 28 3.72 10.27 -0.78
N PHE A 29 3.26 9.04 -0.96
CA PHE A 29 3.28 7.99 0.07
C PHE A 29 4.71 7.65 0.52
N ILE A 30 5.63 7.39 -0.42
CA ILE A 30 7.03 7.09 -0.09
C ILE A 30 7.68 8.26 0.67
N TYR A 31 7.39 9.49 0.24
CA TYR A 31 7.91 10.69 0.89
C TYR A 31 7.36 10.83 2.31
N ARG A 32 6.04 10.69 2.50
CA ARG A 32 5.41 10.72 3.82
C ARG A 32 6.00 9.64 4.75
N ARG A 33 6.14 8.41 4.27
CA ARG A 33 6.77 7.30 5.00
C ARG A 33 8.21 7.60 5.40
N SER A 34 8.97 8.29 4.56
CA SER A 34 10.35 8.68 4.89
C SER A 34 10.42 9.73 6.01
N ILE A 35 9.45 10.64 6.06
CA ILE A 35 9.33 11.62 7.14
C ILE A 35 8.90 10.92 8.42
N GLU A 36 7.89 10.05 8.37
CA GLU A 36 7.39 9.31 9.53
C GLU A 36 8.46 8.43 10.18
N VAL A 37 9.31 7.76 9.39
CA VAL A 37 10.44 6.98 9.92
C VAL A 37 11.43 7.87 10.67
N ARG A 38 11.77 9.04 10.12
CA ARG A 38 12.67 10.02 10.75
C ARG A 38 12.04 10.59 12.03
N ASP A 39 10.76 10.92 11.98
CA ASP A 39 10.03 11.51 13.10
C ASP A 39 9.84 10.47 14.22
N ALA A 40 9.61 9.20 13.89
CA ALA A 40 9.56 8.10 14.86
C ALA A 40 10.90 7.88 15.59
N GLU A 41 12.04 8.08 14.91
CA GLU A 41 13.36 8.09 15.58
C GLU A 41 13.52 9.27 16.54
N ASN A 42 13.04 10.46 16.13
CA ASN A 42 13.05 11.65 16.98
C ASN A 42 12.11 11.49 18.18
N GLU A 43 10.92 10.94 17.99
CA GLU A 43 9.98 10.62 19.08
C GLU A 43 10.56 9.64 20.08
N LYS A 44 11.31 8.63 19.63
CA LYS A 44 12.01 7.70 20.55
C LYS A 44 13.00 8.45 21.43
N LYS A 45 13.78 9.38 20.87
CA LYS A 45 14.71 10.23 21.63
C LYS A 45 13.97 11.14 22.62
N LYS A 46 12.87 11.76 22.20
CA LYS A 46 12.00 12.57 23.06
C LYS A 46 11.41 11.78 24.22
N LYS A 47 10.93 10.56 23.97
CA LYS A 47 10.43 9.63 25.01
C LYS A 47 11.53 9.25 26.00
N MET A 48 12.74 8.94 25.53
CA MET A 48 13.89 8.66 26.40
C MET A 48 14.26 9.88 27.27
N LEU A 49 14.20 11.09 26.71
CA LEU A 49 14.43 12.33 27.45
C LEU A 49 13.35 12.55 28.53
N LYS A 50 12.06 12.38 28.18
CA LYS A 50 10.92 12.48 29.12
C LYS A 50 11.07 11.49 30.28
N VAL A 51 11.48 10.25 30.01
CA VAL A 51 11.75 9.22 31.04
C VAL A 51 12.95 9.61 31.91
N ALA A 52 14.06 10.06 31.32
CA ALA A 52 15.23 10.44 32.10
C ALA A 52 15.00 11.65 33.01
N LEU A 53 14.20 12.63 32.54
CA LEU A 53 13.75 13.78 33.34
C LEU A 53 12.83 13.34 34.49
N ALA A 54 11.91 12.40 34.25
CA ALA A 54 11.02 11.88 35.29
C ALA A 54 11.76 11.07 36.36
N GLU A 55 12.76 10.27 35.96
CA GLU A 55 13.56 9.46 36.87
C GLU A 55 14.71 10.24 37.55
N GLY A 56 15.04 11.43 37.06
CA GLY A 56 16.16 12.24 37.56
C GLY A 56 17.55 11.63 37.32
N LYS A 57 17.68 10.76 36.32
CA LYS A 57 18.95 10.06 35.99
C LYS A 57 19.79 10.84 34.98
N VAL A 58 21.08 10.54 34.94
CA VAL A 58 22.01 11.10 33.94
C VAL A 58 21.56 10.69 32.54
N LEU A 59 21.52 11.66 31.61
CA LEU A 59 21.12 11.43 30.23
C LEU A 59 22.04 10.44 29.51
N PRO A 60 21.52 9.56 28.63
CA PRO A 60 22.35 8.71 27.75
C PRO A 60 23.23 9.54 26.80
N LYS A 61 24.44 9.06 26.50
CA LYS A 61 25.41 9.75 25.61
C LYS A 61 24.83 10.14 24.25
N GLU A 62 23.93 9.32 23.70
CA GLU A 62 23.29 9.54 22.40
C GLU A 62 22.34 10.76 22.37
N ILE A 63 21.84 11.19 23.53
CA ILE A 63 20.87 12.29 23.68
C ILE A 63 21.55 13.54 24.22
N GLN A 64 22.67 13.40 24.95
CA GLN A 64 23.37 14.50 25.62
C GLN A 64 23.70 15.68 24.69
N GLU A 65 24.21 15.43 23.49
CA GLU A 65 24.62 16.49 22.55
C GLU A 65 23.42 17.29 21.99
N GLY A 66 22.26 16.64 21.84
CA GLY A 66 21.03 17.24 21.30
C GLY A 66 19.96 17.58 22.34
N ALA A 67 20.27 17.45 23.63
CA ALA A 67 19.27 17.48 24.70
C ALA A 67 18.53 18.82 24.79
N LEU A 68 19.23 19.94 24.59
CA LEU A 68 18.63 21.28 24.62
C LEU A 68 17.61 21.46 23.50
N GLN A 69 17.97 21.08 22.26
CA GLN A 69 17.09 21.17 21.10
C GLN A 69 15.87 20.26 21.26
N LEU A 70 16.07 19.03 21.74
CA LEU A 70 14.97 18.10 21.99
C LEU A 70 14.03 18.59 23.10
N ASN A 71 14.55 19.31 24.10
CA ASN A 71 13.75 19.88 25.18
C ASN A 71 12.88 21.05 24.69
N GLU A 72 13.45 21.96 23.89
CA GLU A 72 12.67 23.03 23.25
C GLU A 72 11.57 22.45 22.34
N GLU A 73 11.87 21.40 21.58
CA GLU A 73 10.88 20.73 20.75
C GLU A 73 9.81 19.94 21.54
N LEU A 74 10.15 19.49 22.76
CA LEU A 74 9.20 18.83 23.66
C LEU A 74 8.17 19.82 24.22
N ASP A 75 8.57 21.06 24.50
CA ASP A 75 7.67 22.11 25.00
C ASP A 75 6.56 22.43 23.98
N TRP A 76 6.81 22.22 22.69
CA TRP A 76 5.82 22.38 21.61
C TRP A 76 5.03 21.11 21.29
N SER A 77 5.41 19.95 21.82
CA SER A 77 4.67 18.70 21.58
C SER A 77 3.48 18.60 22.53
N ASP A 78 2.26 18.66 21.98
CA ASP A 78 1.03 18.48 22.73
C ASP A 78 0.84 16.98 23.09
N ASP A 79 0.71 16.68 24.38
CA ASP A 79 0.45 15.33 24.90
C ASP A 79 -0.92 14.79 24.41
N GLY A 80 -1.80 15.63 23.85
CA GLY A 80 -3.12 15.26 23.33
C GLY A 80 -3.14 14.57 21.95
N GLY A 81 -2.01 14.51 21.24
CA GLY A 81 -1.92 13.90 19.90
C GLY A 81 -1.83 12.37 19.88
N GLU A 82 -1.73 11.72 21.04
CA GLU A 82 -1.59 10.25 21.19
C GLU A 82 -2.88 9.45 20.87
N GLY A 83 -3.76 9.99 20.02
CA GLY A 83 -4.63 9.16 19.22
C GLY A 83 -3.76 8.40 18.23
N VAL A 84 -3.18 7.29 18.67
CA VAL A 84 -2.46 6.32 17.85
C VAL A 84 -3.42 5.88 16.75
N ALA A 85 -3.47 6.63 15.65
CA ALA A 85 -3.86 6.09 14.37
C ALA A 85 -2.87 4.95 14.18
N ASN A 86 -3.32 3.72 14.44
CA ASN A 86 -2.50 2.53 14.31
C ASN A 86 -1.92 2.53 12.90
N TYR A 87 -0.70 3.03 12.81
CA TYR A 87 0.06 3.31 11.59
C TYR A 87 0.38 2.02 10.82
N GLN A 88 0.02 0.88 11.40
CA GLN A 88 0.53 -0.41 11.02
C GLN A 88 0.07 -0.82 9.62
N ASP A 89 -1.05 -0.28 9.08
CA ASP A 89 -1.58 -0.62 7.75
C ASP A 89 -2.38 0.53 7.07
N ASP A 90 -1.72 1.63 6.70
CA ASP A 90 -2.34 2.74 5.93
C ASP A 90 -2.82 2.30 4.53
N GLU A 91 -2.24 1.23 3.96
CA GLU A 91 -2.73 0.67 2.68
C GLU A 91 -4.18 0.17 2.75
N TYR A 92 -4.66 -0.17 3.95
CA TYR A 92 -6.01 -0.70 4.19
C TYR A 92 -6.87 0.25 5.02
N LEU A 93 -6.54 1.54 5.06
CA LEU A 93 -7.28 2.54 5.86
C LEU A 93 -8.79 2.55 5.56
N TRP A 94 -9.17 2.25 4.32
CA TRP A 94 -10.57 2.20 3.87
C TRP A 94 -11.21 0.81 3.94
N ALA A 95 -10.54 -0.18 4.55
CA ALA A 95 -11.08 -1.52 4.72
C ALA A 95 -12.44 -1.46 5.44
N GLY A 96 -13.43 -2.17 4.89
CA GLY A 96 -14.80 -2.18 5.40
C GLY A 96 -15.74 -1.15 4.76
N THR A 97 -15.23 -0.20 3.97
CA THR A 97 -16.10 0.73 3.19
C THR A 97 -16.64 0.05 1.93
N GLU A 98 -15.82 -0.73 1.23
CA GLU A 98 -16.18 -1.41 -0.02
C GLU A 98 -15.68 -2.87 -0.01
N ASP A 99 -16.42 -3.74 -0.69
CA ASP A 99 -16.06 -5.14 -0.82
C ASP A 99 -14.86 -5.33 -1.76
N PRO A 100 -13.80 -6.04 -1.33
CA PRO A 100 -12.62 -6.24 -2.15
C PRO A 100 -12.91 -7.14 -3.36
N ARG A 101 -12.43 -6.73 -4.54
CA ARG A 101 -12.45 -7.57 -5.74
C ARG A 101 -11.12 -8.27 -5.92
N VAL A 102 -11.12 -9.60 -5.72
CA VAL A 102 -9.89 -10.42 -5.83
C VAL A 102 -9.81 -11.07 -7.20
N VAL A 103 -8.64 -10.99 -7.83
CA VAL A 103 -8.37 -11.72 -9.08
C VAL A 103 -7.40 -12.85 -8.80
N ILE A 104 -7.80 -14.08 -9.16
CA ILE A 104 -6.97 -15.27 -9.02
C ILE A 104 -6.43 -15.65 -10.39
N THR A 105 -5.11 -15.81 -10.49
CA THR A 105 -4.47 -16.31 -11.70
C THR A 105 -3.33 -17.28 -11.38
N THR A 106 -2.94 -18.06 -12.38
CA THR A 106 -1.95 -19.13 -12.25
C THR A 106 -0.66 -18.77 -12.99
N SER A 107 0.32 -19.67 -12.94
CA SER A 107 1.50 -19.66 -13.82
C SER A 107 1.12 -19.77 -15.32
N ARG A 108 2.10 -19.52 -16.21
CA ARG A 108 1.94 -19.52 -17.69
C ARG A 108 1.48 -20.89 -18.23
N SER A 109 2.00 -21.97 -17.66
CA SER A 109 1.68 -23.36 -18.02
C SER A 109 1.29 -24.14 -16.76
N PRO A 110 0.05 -23.99 -16.28
CA PRO A 110 -0.41 -24.62 -15.05
C PRO A 110 -0.77 -26.10 -15.27
N SER A 111 -0.50 -26.96 -14.28
CA SER A 111 -0.94 -28.36 -14.27
C SER A 111 -2.48 -28.47 -14.19
N SER A 112 -3.03 -29.67 -14.43
CA SER A 112 -4.45 -29.94 -14.21
C SER A 112 -4.85 -29.70 -12.76
N LYS A 113 -4.02 -30.15 -11.81
CA LYS A 113 -4.22 -29.96 -10.37
C LYS A 113 -4.26 -28.47 -9.99
N LEU A 114 -3.35 -27.65 -10.53
CA LEU A 114 -3.39 -26.20 -10.27
C LEU A 114 -4.65 -25.54 -10.79
N LYS A 115 -5.14 -26.00 -11.95
CA LYS A 115 -6.35 -25.45 -12.56
C LYS A 115 -7.59 -25.77 -11.73
N GLU A 116 -7.62 -26.94 -11.09
CA GLU A 116 -8.64 -27.37 -10.14
C GLU A 116 -8.54 -26.58 -8.84
N PHE A 117 -7.37 -26.52 -8.23
CA PHE A 117 -7.12 -25.73 -7.03
C PHE A 117 -7.50 -24.25 -7.20
N ALA A 118 -7.13 -23.63 -8.33
CA ALA A 118 -7.51 -22.25 -8.62
C ALA A 118 -9.03 -22.06 -8.83
N LYS A 119 -9.77 -23.11 -9.18
CA LYS A 119 -11.25 -23.06 -9.22
C LYS A 119 -11.82 -23.18 -7.80
N GLU A 120 -11.30 -24.10 -6.99
CA GLU A 120 -11.72 -24.27 -5.60
C GLU A 120 -11.49 -22.99 -4.79
N LEU A 121 -10.32 -22.36 -4.96
CA LEU A 121 -9.98 -21.14 -4.24
C LEU A 121 -10.87 -19.95 -4.63
N ARG A 122 -11.37 -19.92 -5.87
CA ARG A 122 -12.38 -18.93 -6.29
C ARG A 122 -13.68 -19.08 -5.50
N PHE A 123 -14.06 -20.29 -5.10
CA PHE A 123 -15.25 -20.50 -4.28
C PHE A 123 -15.01 -20.17 -2.81
N LEU A 124 -13.77 -20.24 -2.33
CA LEU A 124 -13.41 -19.89 -0.96
C LEU A 124 -13.47 -18.38 -0.71
N ILE A 125 -13.02 -17.57 -1.69
CA ILE A 125 -12.97 -16.11 -1.56
C ILE A 125 -14.23 -15.49 -2.20
N PRO A 126 -15.07 -14.77 -1.44
CA PRO A 126 -16.21 -14.05 -2.02
C PRO A 126 -15.73 -12.96 -2.99
N ASN A 127 -16.53 -12.64 -4.00
CA ASN A 127 -16.20 -11.65 -5.04
C ASN A 127 -14.91 -11.93 -5.84
N ALA A 128 -14.38 -13.16 -5.78
CA ALA A 128 -13.21 -13.55 -6.53
C ALA A 128 -13.51 -13.91 -8.00
N ALA A 129 -12.63 -13.45 -8.89
CA ALA A 129 -12.67 -13.75 -10.32
C ALA A 129 -11.40 -14.50 -10.74
N LYS A 130 -11.58 -15.67 -11.37
CA LYS A 130 -10.47 -16.41 -11.98
C LYS A 130 -10.20 -15.88 -13.39
N ILE A 131 -8.93 -15.61 -13.71
CA ILE A 131 -8.48 -15.30 -15.07
C ILE A 131 -7.47 -16.35 -15.54
N ASN A 132 -7.71 -16.91 -16.73
CA ASN A 132 -6.78 -17.84 -17.37
C ASN A 132 -5.55 -17.07 -17.89
N ARG A 133 -4.36 -17.52 -17.47
CA ARG A 133 -3.11 -16.81 -17.74
C ARG A 133 -2.67 -16.82 -19.20
N GLY A 134 -2.81 -17.96 -19.88
CA GLY A 134 -2.39 -18.14 -21.28
C GLY A 134 -0.99 -17.57 -21.55
N ASN A 135 -0.89 -16.76 -22.61
CA ASN A 135 0.35 -16.10 -23.01
C ASN A 135 0.47 -14.64 -22.51
N TYR A 136 -0.36 -14.21 -21.56
CA TYR A 136 -0.33 -12.83 -21.09
C TYR A 136 0.97 -12.55 -20.33
N LEU A 137 1.58 -11.39 -20.58
CA LEU A 137 2.68 -10.84 -19.78
C LEU A 137 2.15 -10.31 -18.45
N ASN A 138 2.99 -10.28 -17.42
CA ASN A 138 2.60 -9.81 -16.08
C ASN A 138 2.07 -8.37 -16.13
N LYS A 139 2.73 -7.52 -16.93
CA LYS A 139 2.34 -6.11 -17.13
C LYS A 139 0.94 -6.00 -17.70
N ASN A 140 0.65 -6.72 -18.78
CA ASN A 140 -0.64 -6.67 -19.46
C ASN A 140 -1.78 -7.18 -18.56
N LEU A 141 -1.51 -8.12 -17.64
CA LEU A 141 -2.53 -8.56 -16.68
C LEU A 141 -2.78 -7.53 -15.59
N LEU A 142 -1.72 -6.92 -15.07
CA LEU A 142 -1.88 -5.83 -14.11
C LEU A 142 -2.65 -4.68 -14.75
N GLU A 143 -2.31 -4.29 -15.98
CA GLU A 143 -3.04 -3.27 -16.74
C GLU A 143 -4.49 -3.68 -17.01
N ALA A 144 -4.76 -4.94 -17.38
CA ALA A 144 -6.14 -5.41 -17.57
C ALA A 144 -6.95 -5.44 -16.27
N CYS A 145 -6.29 -5.76 -15.15
CA CYS A 145 -6.89 -5.72 -13.82
C CYS A 145 -7.20 -4.28 -13.40
N LEU A 146 -6.28 -3.35 -13.62
CA LEU A 146 -6.46 -1.92 -13.38
C LEU A 146 -7.49 -1.29 -14.33
N ALA A 147 -7.54 -1.70 -15.59
CA ALA A 147 -8.48 -1.17 -16.59
C ALA A 147 -9.92 -1.65 -16.36
N LYS A 148 -10.12 -2.84 -15.78
CA LYS A 148 -11.44 -3.28 -15.30
C LYS A 148 -11.96 -2.46 -14.11
N GLN A 149 -11.15 -1.57 -13.58
CA GLN A 149 -11.40 -0.76 -12.39
C GLN A 149 -11.45 0.71 -12.73
N VAL A 150 -12.26 1.04 -13.72
CA VAL A 150 -12.66 2.42 -13.99
C VAL A 150 -13.29 3.07 -12.74
N CYS A 151 -13.70 2.29 -11.73
CA CYS A 151 -13.86 2.75 -10.36
C CYS A 151 -12.99 1.87 -9.45
N GLU A 152 -11.95 2.50 -8.90
CA GLU A 152 -11.32 2.28 -7.60
C GLU A 152 -11.09 0.83 -7.07
N PHE A 153 -9.83 0.54 -6.74
CA PHE A 153 -9.29 -0.59 -5.94
C PHE A 153 -9.23 -1.99 -6.58
N LEU A 154 -8.06 -2.37 -7.14
CA LEU A 154 -7.60 -3.77 -7.12
C LEU A 154 -7.08 -3.98 -5.73
N THR A 155 -7.85 -4.67 -4.93
CA THR A 155 -7.38 -5.04 -3.61
C THR A 155 -6.29 -6.09 -3.78
N HIS A 156 -6.53 -7.23 -4.46
CA HIS A 156 -5.49 -8.27 -4.55
C HIS A 156 -5.46 -9.08 -5.86
N LEU A 157 -4.26 -9.26 -6.41
CA LEU A 157 -3.95 -10.26 -7.43
C LEU A 157 -3.22 -11.42 -6.77
N ILE A 158 -3.81 -12.61 -6.78
CA ILE A 158 -3.18 -13.82 -6.25
C ILE A 158 -2.61 -14.63 -7.40
N LEU A 159 -1.28 -14.83 -7.38
CA LEU A 159 -0.52 -15.59 -8.36
C LEU A 159 -0.07 -16.92 -7.76
N PHE A 160 -0.64 -18.02 -8.25
CA PHE A 160 -0.20 -19.35 -7.85
C PHE A 160 0.89 -19.90 -8.77
N THR A 161 1.97 -20.36 -8.16
CA THR A 161 3.04 -21.10 -8.81
C THR A 161 3.11 -22.51 -8.21
N GLU A 162 3.37 -23.49 -9.06
CA GLU A 162 3.72 -24.83 -8.64
C GLU A 162 5.23 -25.00 -8.75
N LYS A 163 5.84 -25.69 -7.79
CA LYS A 163 7.20 -26.21 -7.97
C LYS A 163 7.12 -27.33 -9.02
N SER A 164 7.79 -27.14 -10.14
CA SER A 164 8.20 -28.26 -10.97
C SER A 164 9.16 -29.12 -10.12
N GLN A 165 8.78 -30.37 -9.89
CA GLN A 165 9.75 -31.39 -9.46
C GLN A 165 10.88 -31.49 -10.49
#